data_AF-A0A1E3NES9-F1
#
_entry.id   AF-A0A1E3NES9-F1
#
_cell.length_a   1.000
_cell.length_b   1.000
_cell.length_c   1.000
_cell.angle_alpha   90.00
_cell.angle_beta   90.00
_cell.angle_gamma   90.00
#
_symmetry.space_group_name_H-M   'P 1'
#
loop_
_entity.id
_entity.type
_entity.pdbx_description
1 polymer ?
#
loop_
_entity_poly.entity_id
_entity_poly.type
_entity_poly.pdbx_seq_one_letter_code
_entity_poly.pdbx_strand_id
1 'polypeptide(L)'
;MQMTTKVRQAVIVTLSVLIVIVFFGKLSRTSSRGEVSAEEGAGGKQDASSNLFGLRLNDQMELSQKLDEIAEKLLEQQEKRLSQLEEDKSKLERQLNELKKPSPDLTLREKLAFVYPYDQNQKFPAYIWQTWKYGLNDDKFDKEYKRGEEQWAIKNPGFVHEFFNDDTSNAIIRYLYMGIPEVVRVYNALPHVLLRADFFRYLILFAKGGVYADVDTNPLQPIPNWIPENVDPSELGMIIGIESDPIDKDWRKYYTRRLQFANWVVQAKPGHPILREIIAAITDITLDKMRDGDLHIRNENEDEFLLDVMNWTGDGLFTDVIFRYFNDYVLSGIFSQVTWKDFTKMDVPKLVSDVLVLPVNSFGAGADHDDELPDDAIHGDLSHPLAFVQHFKHRVFRQNNQ
;
A
#
# COMPACT_ATOMS: atom_id res chain seq x y z
N MET A 1 25.88 -1.18 -20.31
CA MET A 1 25.86 -0.83 -21.75
C MET A 1 25.85 -2.04 -22.71
N GLN A 2 25.54 -3.26 -22.26
CA GLN A 2 25.36 -4.45 -23.14
C GLN A 2 23.93 -5.04 -23.11
N MET A 3 23.08 -4.63 -22.17
CA MET A 3 21.68 -5.11 -22.08
C MET A 3 20.73 -4.42 -23.09
N THR A 4 21.08 -3.24 -23.59
CA THR A 4 20.22 -2.43 -24.48
C THR A 4 20.16 -2.99 -25.91
N THR A 5 21.21 -3.66 -26.39
CA THR A 5 21.29 -4.16 -27.77
C THR A 5 20.38 -5.36 -28.02
N LYS A 6 20.25 -6.27 -27.04
CA LYS A 6 19.37 -7.46 -27.15
C LYS A 6 17.89 -7.09 -27.09
N VAL A 7 17.54 -6.12 -26.25
CA VAL A 7 16.18 -5.57 -26.18
C VAL A 7 15.83 -4.83 -27.48
N ARG A 8 16.77 -4.04 -28.01
CA ARG A 8 16.60 -3.37 -29.32
C ARG A 8 16.36 -4.36 -30.47
N GLN A 9 17.11 -5.46 -30.52
CA GLN A 9 16.91 -6.52 -31.53
C GLN A 9 15.56 -7.23 -31.37
N ALA A 10 15.14 -7.54 -30.14
CA ALA A 10 13.85 -8.17 -29.89
C ALA A 10 12.68 -7.26 -30.29
N VAL A 11 12.74 -5.97 -29.96
CA VAL A 11 11.70 -4.99 -30.32
C VAL A 11 11.58 -4.85 -31.84
N ILE A 12 12.70 -4.75 -32.56
CA ILE A 12 12.72 -4.67 -34.03
C ILE A 12 12.07 -5.90 -34.65
N VAL A 13 12.45 -7.11 -34.22
CA VAL A 13 11.86 -8.36 -34.75
C VAL A 13 10.36 -8.40 -34.48
N THR A 14 9.92 -7.98 -33.29
CA THR A 14 8.50 -8.02 -32.91
C THR A 14 7.66 -7.03 -33.73
N LEU A 15 8.16 -5.81 -33.95
CA LEU A 15 7.51 -4.80 -34.79
C LEU A 15 7.43 -5.23 -36.25
N SER A 16 8.50 -5.83 -36.80
CA SER A 16 8.52 -6.34 -38.17
C SER A 16 7.50 -7.45 -38.39
N VAL A 17 7.38 -8.38 -37.43
CA VAL A 17 6.35 -9.44 -37.48
C VAL A 17 4.94 -8.86 -37.42
N LEU A 18 4.71 -7.84 -36.58
CA LEU A 18 3.40 -7.19 -36.45
C LEU A 18 2.99 -6.45 -37.73
N ILE A 19 3.93 -5.78 -38.40
CA ILE A 19 3.70 -5.11 -39.67
C ILE A 19 3.33 -6.13 -40.76
N VAL A 20 4.06 -7.26 -40.83
CA VAL A 20 3.74 -8.35 -41.78
C VAL A 20 2.34 -8.91 -41.51
N ILE A 21 1.99 -9.19 -40.26
CA ILE A 21 0.67 -9.72 -39.90
C ILE A 21 -0.45 -8.72 -40.24
N VAL A 22 -0.27 -7.43 -39.98
CA VAL A 22 -1.28 -6.40 -40.32
C VAL A 22 -1.41 -6.23 -41.84
N PHE A 23 -0.30 -6.30 -42.57
CA PHE A 23 -0.30 -6.18 -44.03
C PHE A 23 -1.00 -7.38 -44.70
N PHE A 24 -0.68 -8.59 -44.27
CA PHE A 24 -1.36 -9.81 -44.76
C PHE A 24 -2.82 -9.91 -44.27
N GLY A 25 -3.11 -9.48 -43.03
CA GLY A 25 -4.47 -9.45 -42.49
C GLY A 25 -5.39 -8.47 -43.21
N LYS A 26 -4.87 -7.35 -43.73
CA LYS A 26 -5.62 -6.44 -44.60
C LYS A 26 -5.84 -7.02 -46.00
N LEU A 27 -4.87 -7.74 -46.57
CA LEU A 27 -5.01 -8.41 -47.88
C LEU A 27 -6.04 -9.54 -47.85
N SER A 28 -6.10 -10.32 -46.77
CA SER A 28 -7.07 -11.41 -46.63
C SER A 28 -8.51 -10.90 -46.45
N ARG A 29 -8.70 -9.72 -45.84
CA ARG A 29 -10.03 -9.10 -45.68
C ARG A 29 -10.61 -8.51 -46.97
N THR A 30 -9.78 -8.29 -47.99
CA THR A 30 -10.25 -7.78 -49.30
C THR A 30 -10.74 -8.87 -50.27
N SER A 31 -10.61 -10.16 -49.94
CA SER A 31 -10.89 -11.28 -50.86
C SER A 31 -12.19 -12.08 -50.60
N SER A 32 -12.99 -11.74 -49.59
CA SER A 32 -14.26 -12.42 -49.31
C SER A 32 -15.48 -11.56 -49.67
N ARG A 33 -15.76 -11.40 -50.97
CA ARG A 33 -17.10 -11.01 -51.47
C ARG A 33 -17.21 -11.42 -52.94
N GLY A 34 -17.88 -12.54 -53.21
CA GLY A 34 -18.24 -12.97 -54.57
C GLY A 34 -18.50 -14.47 -54.68
N GLU A 35 -19.77 -14.82 -54.88
CA GLU A 35 -20.36 -16.17 -54.89
C GLU A 35 -20.13 -16.97 -56.20
N VAL A 36 -19.92 -18.29 -56.03
CA VAL A 36 -20.55 -19.47 -56.69
C VAL A 36 -20.78 -19.53 -58.22
N SER A 37 -20.22 -20.60 -58.87
CA SER A 37 -20.85 -21.59 -59.81
C SER A 37 -19.75 -22.24 -60.70
N ALA A 38 -19.35 -23.50 -60.53
CA ALA A 38 -19.92 -24.77 -61.04
C ALA A 38 -19.85 -24.97 -62.58
N GLU A 39 -18.89 -25.77 -63.08
CA GLU A 39 -19.08 -27.02 -63.85
C GLU A 39 -17.82 -27.50 -64.62
N GLU A 40 -17.85 -28.80 -64.95
CA GLU A 40 -16.79 -29.75 -65.29
C GLU A 40 -16.13 -29.57 -66.68
N GLY A 41 -14.91 -30.09 -66.85
CA GLY A 41 -14.38 -30.40 -68.18
C GLY A 41 -12.86 -30.49 -68.29
N ALA A 42 -12.37 -31.71 -68.53
CA ALA A 42 -10.98 -32.12 -68.71
C ALA A 42 -10.07 -31.23 -69.60
N GLY A 43 -8.81 -31.08 -69.14
CA GLY A 43 -7.64 -31.04 -70.03
C GLY A 43 -6.76 -29.78 -69.97
N GLY A 44 -5.51 -29.95 -69.52
CA GLY A 44 -4.40 -29.06 -69.90
C GLY A 44 -3.78 -28.21 -68.78
N LYS A 45 -2.55 -28.58 -68.40
CA LYS A 45 -1.65 -27.86 -67.48
C LYS A 45 -1.35 -26.43 -67.96
N GLN A 46 -1.40 -25.44 -67.06
CA GLN A 46 -0.30 -24.48 -66.84
C GLN A 46 -0.54 -23.61 -65.59
N ASP A 47 0.48 -23.57 -64.73
CA ASP A 47 0.55 -22.86 -63.46
C ASP A 47 0.33 -21.34 -63.61
N ALA A 48 -0.75 -20.83 -63.01
CA ALA A 48 -1.01 -19.40 -62.84
C ALA A 48 -0.53 -18.86 -61.47
N SER A 49 0.44 -19.51 -60.84
CA SER A 49 1.04 -19.09 -59.57
C SER A 49 2.38 -18.35 -59.72
N SER A 50 2.88 -18.16 -60.94
CA SER A 50 4.24 -17.67 -61.21
C SER A 50 4.39 -16.15 -61.42
N ASN A 51 3.32 -15.35 -61.35
CA ASN A 51 3.39 -13.93 -61.74
C ASN A 51 3.19 -12.89 -60.61
N LEU A 52 3.29 -13.25 -59.33
CA LEU A 52 3.29 -12.26 -58.23
C LEU A 52 4.61 -12.11 -57.47
N PHE A 53 5.65 -12.86 -57.83
CA PHE A 53 7.00 -12.77 -57.24
C PHE A 53 8.05 -12.35 -58.28
N GLY A 54 7.71 -11.33 -59.08
CA GLY A 54 8.60 -10.73 -60.07
C GLY A 54 9.18 -9.39 -59.62
N LEU A 55 9.69 -9.28 -58.40
CA LEU A 55 10.61 -8.19 -58.03
C LEU A 55 12.04 -8.75 -58.11
N ARG A 56 12.95 -8.05 -58.78
CA ARG A 56 14.35 -8.47 -58.84
C ARG A 56 14.89 -8.51 -57.40
N LEU A 57 15.77 -9.46 -57.08
CA LEU A 57 16.40 -9.57 -55.75
C LEU A 57 16.95 -8.23 -55.23
N ASN A 58 17.44 -7.38 -56.13
CA ASN A 58 17.91 -6.03 -55.80
C ASN A 58 16.79 -5.10 -55.29
N ASP A 59 15.58 -5.16 -55.87
CA ASP A 59 14.45 -4.30 -55.49
C ASP A 59 13.89 -4.70 -54.12
N GLN A 60 13.94 -6.00 -53.77
CA GLN A 60 13.58 -6.49 -52.44
C GLN A 60 14.61 -6.09 -51.37
N MET A 61 15.91 -6.15 -51.69
CA MET A 61 16.96 -5.65 -50.79
C MET A 61 16.84 -4.13 -50.57
N GLU A 62 16.56 -3.36 -51.62
CA GLU A 62 16.39 -1.91 -51.51
C GLU A 62 15.16 -1.54 -50.67
N LEU A 63 14.06 -2.29 -50.81
CA LEU A 63 12.87 -2.11 -49.98
C LEU A 63 13.15 -2.44 -48.50
N SER A 64 13.89 -3.53 -48.22
CA SER A 64 14.29 -3.89 -46.87
C SER A 64 15.16 -2.80 -46.22
N GLN A 65 16.15 -2.29 -46.95
CA GLN A 65 17.01 -1.20 -46.45
C GLN A 65 16.22 0.07 -46.13
N LYS A 66 15.25 0.45 -46.99
CA LYS A 66 14.37 1.60 -46.73
C LYS A 66 13.47 1.37 -45.51
N LEU A 67 12.96 0.15 -45.31
CA LEU A 67 12.16 -0.20 -44.14
C LEU A 67 13.00 -0.13 -42.85
N ASP A 68 14.25 -0.62 -42.89
CA ASP A 68 15.18 -0.54 -41.76
C ASP A 68 15.53 0.91 -41.43
N GLU A 69 15.80 1.76 -42.44
CA GLU A 69 16.03 3.20 -42.23
C GLU A 69 14.82 3.92 -41.62
N ILE A 70 13.60 3.57 -42.06
CA ILE A 70 12.37 4.15 -41.51
C ILE A 70 12.17 3.70 -40.06
N ALA A 71 12.41 2.42 -39.76
CA ALA A 71 12.33 1.88 -38.41
C ALA A 71 13.36 2.54 -37.48
N GLU A 72 14.59 2.77 -37.96
CA GLU A 72 15.64 3.43 -37.19
C GLU A 72 15.30 4.90 -36.92
N LYS A 73 14.80 5.64 -37.92
CA LYS A 73 14.33 7.02 -37.73
C LYS A 73 13.15 7.11 -36.77
N LEU A 74 12.21 6.17 -36.83
CA LEU A 74 11.07 6.11 -35.91
C LEU A 74 11.52 5.84 -34.48
N LEU A 75 12.46 4.91 -34.28
CA LEU A 75 13.04 4.62 -32.97
C LEU A 75 13.79 5.84 -32.42
N GLU A 76 14.62 6.50 -33.22
CA GLU A 76 15.33 7.70 -32.80
C GLU A 76 14.37 8.84 -32.43
N GLN A 77 13.27 8.99 -33.19
CA GLN A 77 12.23 9.97 -32.89
C GLN A 77 11.48 9.62 -31.61
N GLN A 78 11.21 8.33 -31.35
CA GLN A 78 10.61 7.87 -30.11
C GLN A 78 11.54 8.08 -28.91
N GLU A 79 12.83 7.76 -29.02
CA GLU A 79 13.82 7.99 -27.95
C GLU A 79 13.96 9.47 -27.61
N LYS A 80 14.04 10.36 -28.62
CA LYS A 80 14.06 11.82 -28.41
C LYS A 80 12.79 12.30 -27.69
N ARG A 81 11.63 11.79 -28.09
CA ARG A 81 10.35 12.12 -27.45
C ARG A 81 10.29 11.62 -26.01
N LEU A 82 10.80 10.42 -25.74
CA LEU A 82 10.84 9.84 -24.40
C LEU A 82 11.75 10.67 -23.48
N SER A 83 12.93 11.04 -23.96
CA SER A 83 13.87 11.90 -23.23
C SER A 83 13.28 13.29 -22.95
N GLN A 84 12.56 13.90 -23.91
CA GLN A 84 11.87 15.16 -23.68
C GLN A 84 10.77 15.02 -22.61
N LEU A 85 9.98 13.94 -22.68
CA LEU A 85 8.93 13.67 -21.69
C LEU A 85 9.50 13.44 -20.28
N GLU A 86 10.65 12.78 -20.17
CA GLU A 86 11.35 12.60 -18.89
C GLU A 86 11.85 13.93 -18.31
N GLU A 87 12.38 14.81 -19.17
CA GLU A 87 12.83 16.15 -18.76
C GLU A 87 11.64 17.02 -18.31
N ASP A 88 10.54 17.01 -19.07
CA ASP A 88 9.33 17.74 -18.76
C ASP A 88 8.69 17.23 -17.46
N LYS A 89 8.65 15.90 -17.27
CA LYS A 89 8.23 15.27 -16.02
C LYS A 89 9.08 15.77 -14.84
N SER A 90 10.41 15.78 -14.98
CA SER A 90 11.30 16.24 -13.92
C SER A 90 11.09 17.72 -13.57
N LYS A 91 10.85 18.58 -14.57
CA LYS A 91 10.54 20.01 -14.36
C LYS A 91 9.21 20.19 -13.63
N LEU A 92 8.17 19.47 -14.05
CA LEU A 92 6.85 19.49 -13.41
C LEU A 92 6.91 19.00 -11.97
N GLU A 93 7.66 17.93 -11.70
CA GLU A 93 7.87 17.43 -10.34
C GLU A 93 8.56 18.47 -9.45
N ARG A 94 9.55 19.21 -9.96
CA ARG A 94 10.18 20.31 -9.22
C ARG A 94 9.21 21.44 -8.91
N GLN A 95 8.43 21.89 -9.91
CA GLN A 95 7.43 22.94 -9.71
C GLN A 95 6.35 22.50 -8.72
N LEU A 96 5.88 21.26 -8.82
CA LEU A 96 4.92 20.70 -7.88
C LEU A 96 5.50 20.66 -6.46
N ASN A 97 6.77 20.29 -6.31
CA ASN A 97 7.44 20.28 -5.01
C ASN A 97 7.61 21.69 -4.42
N GLU A 98 7.85 22.71 -5.25
CA GLU A 98 7.88 24.10 -4.78
C GLU A 98 6.50 24.57 -4.31
N LEU A 99 5.43 24.23 -5.05
CA LEU A 99 4.06 24.56 -4.68
C LEU A 99 3.56 23.83 -3.43
N LYS A 100 4.08 22.63 -3.17
CA LYS A 100 3.71 21.81 -2.00
C LYS A 100 4.47 22.14 -0.72
N LYS A 101 5.34 23.15 -0.71
CA LYS A 101 6.03 23.57 0.52
C LYS A 101 5.08 24.43 1.38
N PRO A 102 4.67 23.96 2.57
CA PRO A 102 3.87 24.78 3.46
C PRO A 102 4.70 25.95 4.00
N SER A 103 4.03 27.04 4.38
CA SER A 103 4.71 28.17 5.03
C SER A 103 5.40 27.72 6.33
N PRO A 104 6.61 28.21 6.64
CA PRO A 104 7.30 27.89 7.89
C PRO A 104 6.50 28.25 9.15
N ASP A 105 5.68 29.30 9.07
CA ASP A 105 4.91 29.87 10.20
C ASP A 105 3.66 29.04 10.56
N LEU A 106 3.27 28.09 9.71
CA LEU A 106 2.15 27.20 9.99
C LEU A 106 2.49 26.25 11.15
N THR A 107 1.49 25.92 11.95
CA THR A 107 1.60 24.83 12.93
C THR A 107 1.81 23.49 12.21
N LEU A 108 2.33 22.50 12.93
CA LEU A 108 2.54 21.15 12.37
C LEU A 108 1.25 20.56 11.77
N ARG A 109 0.12 20.74 12.45
CA ARG A 109 -1.21 20.26 12.01
C ARG A 109 -1.65 20.93 10.71
N GLU A 110 -1.43 22.24 10.59
CA GLU A 110 -1.72 22.98 9.35
C GLU A 110 -0.79 22.58 8.22
N LYS A 111 0.51 22.36 8.48
CA LYS A 111 1.46 21.84 7.49
C LYS A 111 1.01 20.48 6.97
N LEU A 112 0.63 19.56 7.85
CA LEU A 112 0.13 18.23 7.48
C LEU A 112 -1.15 18.32 6.65
N ALA A 113 -2.12 19.14 7.07
CA ALA A 113 -3.38 19.34 6.35
C ALA A 113 -3.19 20.02 4.98
N PHE A 114 -2.20 20.90 4.85
CA PHE A 114 -1.86 21.56 3.59
C PHE A 114 -1.22 20.58 2.59
N VAL A 115 -0.27 19.77 3.04
CA VAL A 115 0.46 18.83 2.16
C VAL A 115 -0.41 17.64 1.76
N TYR A 116 -1.23 17.14 2.69
CA TYR A 116 -2.10 15.99 2.51
C TYR A 116 -3.53 16.34 2.94
N PRO A 117 -4.29 17.08 2.11
CA PRO A 117 -5.67 17.42 2.41
C PRO A 117 -6.53 16.17 2.43
N TYR A 118 -7.51 16.15 3.34
CA TYR A 118 -8.50 15.07 3.40
C TYR A 118 -9.65 15.35 2.43
N ASP A 119 -9.92 14.40 1.53
CA ASP A 119 -11.12 14.39 0.69
C ASP A 119 -11.99 13.18 1.01
N GLN A 120 -13.15 13.45 1.63
CA GLN A 120 -14.12 12.43 2.00
C GLN A 120 -14.67 11.68 0.78
N ASN A 121 -14.72 12.31 -0.40
CA ASN A 121 -15.28 11.71 -1.62
C ASN A 121 -14.29 10.82 -2.37
N GLN A 122 -13.01 10.85 -2.00
CA GLN A 122 -12.01 9.97 -2.58
C GLN A 122 -12.32 8.51 -2.22
N LYS A 123 -11.91 7.55 -3.04
CA LYS A 123 -11.99 6.12 -2.69
C LYS A 123 -10.74 5.68 -1.94
N PHE A 124 -10.83 4.58 -1.18
CA PHE A 124 -9.63 3.94 -0.65
C PHE A 124 -8.66 3.58 -1.79
N PRO A 125 -7.39 4.02 -1.69
CA PRO A 125 -6.35 3.58 -2.62
C PRO A 125 -6.12 2.07 -2.52
N ALA A 126 -5.93 1.39 -3.65
CA ALA A 126 -5.69 -0.05 -3.70
C ALA A 126 -4.19 -0.38 -3.50
N TYR A 127 -3.64 0.04 -2.36
CA TYR A 127 -2.28 -0.26 -1.94
C TYR A 127 -2.26 -1.07 -0.65
N ILE A 128 -1.33 -2.02 -0.56
CA ILE A 128 -0.98 -2.74 0.66
C ILE A 128 0.47 -2.37 1.00
N TRP A 129 0.68 -1.92 2.23
CA TRP A 129 1.98 -1.51 2.76
C TRP A 129 2.39 -2.48 3.85
N GLN A 130 3.58 -3.07 3.72
CA GLN A 130 4.20 -3.86 4.77
C GLN A 130 5.64 -3.39 4.99
N THR A 131 6.17 -3.56 6.20
CA THR A 131 7.57 -3.27 6.49
C THR A 131 8.20 -4.32 7.39
N TRP A 132 9.51 -4.51 7.22
CA TRP A 132 10.32 -5.38 8.06
C TRP A 132 11.76 -4.89 8.13
N LYS A 133 12.57 -5.46 9.03
CA LYS A 133 13.99 -5.12 9.14
C LYS A 133 14.78 -5.43 7.85
N TYR A 134 14.50 -6.57 7.23
CA TYR A 134 15.21 -7.09 6.06
C TYR A 134 14.30 -7.12 4.82
N GLY A 135 14.90 -7.04 3.62
CA GLY A 135 14.15 -7.14 2.36
C GLY A 135 13.71 -8.57 2.03
N LEU A 136 12.72 -8.71 1.15
CA LEU A 136 12.15 -10.01 0.73
C LEU A 136 13.15 -10.99 0.10
N ASN A 137 14.25 -10.47 -0.44
CA ASN A 137 15.32 -11.27 -1.06
C ASN A 137 16.48 -11.57 -0.10
N ASP A 138 16.37 -11.19 1.17
CA ASP A 138 17.39 -11.50 2.19
C ASP A 138 17.13 -12.89 2.77
N ASP A 139 18.18 -13.72 2.87
CA ASP A 139 18.10 -15.06 3.46
C ASP A 139 17.70 -15.03 4.95
N LYS A 140 17.85 -13.88 5.62
CA LYS A 140 17.40 -13.65 7.00
C LYS A 140 15.90 -13.42 7.12
N PHE A 141 15.18 -13.29 6.01
CA PHE A 141 13.74 -13.17 6.03
C PHE A 141 13.10 -14.54 6.25
N ASP A 142 12.38 -14.70 7.36
CA ASP A 142 11.77 -15.97 7.75
C ASP A 142 10.83 -16.47 6.64
N LYS A 143 10.87 -17.78 6.38
CA LYS A 143 10.00 -18.45 5.40
C LYS A 143 8.53 -18.33 5.78
N GLU A 144 8.21 -18.26 7.08
CA GLU A 144 6.83 -18.07 7.54
C GLU A 144 6.32 -16.65 7.20
N TYR A 145 7.13 -15.62 7.43
CA TYR A 145 6.77 -14.23 7.06
C TYR A 145 6.65 -14.06 5.55
N LYS A 146 7.52 -14.72 4.78
CA LYS A 146 7.39 -14.75 3.32
C LYS A 146 6.08 -15.36 2.86
N ARG A 147 5.65 -16.44 3.50
CA ARG A 147 4.36 -17.06 3.18
C ARG A 147 3.20 -16.11 3.50
N GLY A 148 3.25 -15.40 4.64
CA GLY A 148 2.24 -14.41 5.03
C GLY A 148 2.16 -13.24 4.04
N GLU A 149 3.30 -12.66 3.66
CA GLU A 149 3.43 -11.62 2.65
C GLU A 149 2.83 -12.07 1.29
N GLU A 150 3.19 -13.27 0.82
CA GLU A 150 2.65 -13.83 -0.42
C GLU A 150 1.12 -14.00 -0.37
N GLN A 151 0.54 -14.33 0.80
CA GLN A 151 -0.92 -14.44 0.94
C GLN A 151 -1.65 -13.11 0.74
N TRP A 152 -1.06 -11.99 1.17
CA TRP A 152 -1.63 -10.66 0.92
C TRP A 152 -1.77 -10.36 -0.57
N ALA A 153 -0.74 -10.65 -1.35
CA ALA A 153 -0.79 -10.50 -2.81
C ALA A 153 -1.78 -11.46 -3.47
N ILE A 154 -1.79 -12.74 -3.07
CA ILE A 154 -2.67 -13.77 -3.67
C ILE A 154 -4.15 -13.46 -3.42
N LYS A 155 -4.52 -13.05 -2.22
CA LYS A 155 -5.93 -12.77 -1.86
C LYS A 155 -6.42 -11.42 -2.35
N ASN A 156 -5.52 -10.52 -2.72
CA ASN A 156 -5.85 -9.16 -3.16
C ASN A 156 -5.21 -8.83 -4.52
N PRO A 157 -5.53 -9.57 -5.61
CA PRO A 157 -4.86 -9.42 -6.90
C PRO A 157 -5.06 -8.05 -7.58
N GLY A 158 -6.03 -7.25 -7.11
CA GLY A 158 -6.26 -5.88 -7.58
C GLY A 158 -5.49 -4.80 -6.81
N PHE A 159 -4.70 -5.18 -5.80
CA PHE A 159 -3.94 -4.25 -4.97
C PHE A 159 -2.46 -4.25 -5.40
N VAL A 160 -1.84 -3.08 -5.32
CA VAL A 160 -0.39 -2.94 -5.44
C VAL A 160 0.23 -3.21 -4.07
N HIS A 161 1.09 -4.21 -4.00
CA HIS A 161 1.78 -4.59 -2.77
C HIS A 161 3.19 -3.99 -2.75
N GLU A 162 3.48 -3.20 -1.72
CA GLU A 162 4.79 -2.58 -1.53
C GLU A 162 5.36 -2.94 -0.16
N PHE A 163 6.60 -3.45 -0.19
CA PHE A 163 7.32 -3.90 0.99
C PHE A 163 8.54 -3.04 1.24
N PHE A 164 8.68 -2.53 2.46
CA PHE A 164 9.78 -1.64 2.85
C PHE A 164 10.69 -2.28 3.90
N ASN A 165 12.01 -2.20 3.65
CA ASN A 165 13.00 -2.47 4.68
C ASN A 165 13.37 -1.17 5.42
N ASP A 166 14.18 -1.25 6.48
CA ASP A 166 14.59 -0.07 7.25
C ASP A 166 15.19 1.06 6.37
N ASP A 167 16.00 0.73 5.38
CA ASP A 167 16.63 1.70 4.49
C ASP A 167 15.62 2.35 3.54
N THR A 168 14.75 1.56 2.91
CA THR A 168 13.74 2.07 1.98
C THR A 168 12.65 2.82 2.72
N SER A 169 12.29 2.41 3.94
CA SER A 169 11.38 3.13 4.86
C SER A 169 11.92 4.53 5.17
N ASN A 170 13.21 4.65 5.52
CA ASN A 170 13.84 5.96 5.75
C ASN A 170 13.81 6.85 4.50
N ALA A 171 14.13 6.28 3.33
CA ALA A 171 14.17 7.03 2.08
C ALA A 171 12.78 7.54 1.67
N ILE A 172 11.74 6.70 1.76
CA ILE A 172 10.40 7.09 1.37
C ILE A 172 9.81 8.13 2.33
N ILE A 173 10.03 8.01 3.64
CA ILE A 173 9.56 9.01 4.60
C ILE A 173 10.23 10.37 4.38
N ARG A 174 11.55 10.38 4.13
CA ARG A 174 12.28 11.61 3.78
C ARG A 174 11.70 12.26 2.52
N TYR A 175 11.37 11.47 1.51
CA TYR A 175 10.77 11.97 0.27
C TYR A 175 9.36 12.52 0.50
N LEU A 176 8.48 11.78 1.16
CA LEU A 176 7.08 12.17 1.40
C LEU A 176 6.95 13.38 2.32
N TYR A 177 7.85 13.54 3.28
CA TYR A 177 7.77 14.59 4.31
C TYR A 177 8.88 15.64 4.19
N MET A 178 9.54 15.77 3.03
CA MET A 178 10.59 16.78 2.82
C MET A 178 10.11 18.22 3.09
N GLY A 179 8.81 18.49 2.89
CA GLY A 179 8.18 19.78 3.17
C GLY A 179 7.80 20.00 4.63
N ILE A 180 7.98 18.99 5.50
CA ILE A 180 7.68 19.03 6.93
C ILE A 180 8.91 18.45 7.70
N PRO A 181 10.03 19.20 7.77
CA PRO A 181 11.27 18.72 8.36
C PRO A 181 11.15 18.20 9.80
N GLU A 182 10.19 18.68 10.58
CA GLU A 182 9.92 18.25 11.95
C GLU A 182 9.58 16.75 12.01
N VAL A 183 8.73 16.27 11.09
CA VAL A 183 8.35 14.86 10.98
C VAL A 183 9.55 14.00 10.61
N VAL A 184 10.33 14.43 9.62
CA VAL A 184 11.55 13.72 9.20
C VAL A 184 12.56 13.66 10.33
N ARG A 185 12.76 14.78 11.05
CA ARG A 185 13.66 14.84 12.20
C ARG A 185 13.25 13.87 13.30
N VAL A 186 11.96 13.85 13.66
CA VAL A 186 11.43 12.93 14.68
C VAL A 186 11.58 11.48 14.25
N TYR A 187 11.22 11.14 13.02
CA TYR A 187 11.33 9.78 12.51
C TYR A 187 12.77 9.22 12.64
N ASN A 188 13.77 10.04 12.32
CA ASN A 188 15.18 9.65 12.46
C ASN A 188 15.67 9.65 13.93
N ALA A 189 15.01 10.37 14.83
CA ALA A 189 15.40 10.52 16.24
C ALA A 189 14.83 9.42 17.14
N LEU A 190 13.78 8.71 16.70
CA LEU A 190 13.15 7.65 17.50
C LEU A 190 14.17 6.53 17.83
N PRO A 191 14.36 6.21 19.12
CA PRO A 191 15.49 5.40 19.58
C PRO A 191 15.34 3.90 19.25
N HIS A 192 14.12 3.41 19.04
CA HIS A 192 13.84 1.99 18.87
C HIS A 192 13.13 1.68 17.55
N VAL A 193 13.37 0.49 17.00
CA VAL A 193 12.79 0.05 15.72
C VAL A 193 11.27 -0.06 15.77
N LEU A 194 10.71 -0.50 16.90
CA LEU A 194 9.25 -0.59 17.09
C LEU A 194 8.58 0.78 17.00
N LEU A 195 9.13 1.78 17.69
CA LEU A 195 8.63 3.15 17.61
C LEU A 195 8.66 3.69 16.17
N ARG A 196 9.72 3.36 15.43
CA ARG A 196 9.84 3.77 14.02
C ARG A 196 8.87 3.03 13.12
N ALA A 197 8.63 1.74 13.31
CA ALA A 197 7.67 0.96 12.54
C ALA A 197 6.23 1.47 12.77
N ASP A 198 5.87 1.72 14.03
CA ASP A 198 4.59 2.37 14.39
C ASP A 198 4.45 3.74 13.72
N PHE A 199 5.49 4.57 13.77
CA PHE A 199 5.39 5.88 13.14
C PHE A 199 5.32 5.79 11.62
N PHE A 200 6.09 4.87 11.01
CA PHE A 200 6.09 4.61 9.58
C PHE A 200 4.69 4.29 9.05
N ARG A 201 3.95 3.39 9.71
CA ARG A 201 2.61 2.99 9.24
C ARG A 201 1.63 4.15 9.21
N TYR A 202 1.66 5.04 10.21
CA TYR A 202 0.80 6.23 10.19
C TYR A 202 1.21 7.21 9.09
N LEU A 203 2.52 7.39 8.89
CA LEU A 203 3.05 8.29 7.88
C LEU A 203 2.74 7.83 6.45
N ILE A 204 2.88 6.53 6.16
CA ILE A 204 2.58 6.02 4.82
C ILE A 204 1.08 6.05 4.53
N LEU A 205 0.24 5.66 5.50
CA LEU A 205 -1.22 5.74 5.37
C LEU A 205 -1.70 7.17 5.23
N PHE A 206 -1.13 8.14 5.97
CA PHE A 206 -1.52 9.53 5.85
C PHE A 206 -1.19 10.10 4.46
N ALA A 207 -0.01 9.77 3.93
CA ALA A 207 0.45 10.30 2.65
C ALA A 207 -0.18 9.61 1.43
N LYS A 208 -0.45 8.31 1.52
CA LYS A 208 -0.83 7.47 0.37
C LYS A 208 -2.17 6.75 0.53
N GLY A 209 -2.73 6.69 1.72
CA GLY A 209 -3.90 5.87 2.04
C GLY A 209 -3.63 4.38 1.79
N GLY A 210 -4.70 3.60 1.65
CA GLY A 210 -4.63 2.17 1.42
C GLY A 210 -4.65 1.37 2.71
N VAL A 211 -4.05 0.20 2.70
CA VAL A 211 -4.01 -0.73 3.83
C VAL A 211 -2.58 -0.89 4.29
N TYR A 212 -2.34 -0.75 5.59
CA TYR A 212 -1.11 -1.22 6.21
C TYR A 212 -1.40 -2.54 6.94
N ALA A 213 -0.47 -3.48 6.86
CA ALA A 213 -0.54 -4.76 7.56
C ALA A 213 0.85 -5.19 8.04
N ASP A 214 1.01 -5.53 9.33
CA ASP A 214 2.27 -6.10 9.82
C ASP A 214 2.57 -7.46 9.14
N VAL A 215 3.85 -7.81 9.04
CA VAL A 215 4.31 -8.97 8.25
C VAL A 215 3.92 -10.32 8.87
N ASP A 216 3.64 -10.33 10.17
CA ASP A 216 3.15 -11.47 10.96
C ASP A 216 1.62 -11.58 10.95
N THR A 217 0.97 -10.95 9.95
CA THR A 217 -0.46 -11.08 9.68
C THR A 217 -0.74 -11.88 8.42
N ASN A 218 -1.80 -12.68 8.45
CA ASN A 218 -2.27 -13.49 7.33
C ASN A 218 -3.71 -13.10 6.98
N PRO A 219 -3.99 -12.64 5.75
CA PRO A 219 -5.34 -12.32 5.35
C PRO A 219 -6.14 -13.60 5.18
N LEU A 220 -7.25 -13.72 5.91
CA LEU A 220 -8.21 -14.82 5.75
C LEU A 220 -9.20 -14.50 4.62
N GLN A 221 -9.60 -13.24 4.50
CA GLN A 221 -10.51 -12.74 3.46
C GLN A 221 -9.90 -11.55 2.68
N PRO A 222 -10.28 -11.35 1.41
CA PRO A 222 -9.91 -10.17 0.64
C PRO A 222 -10.38 -8.86 1.30
N ILE A 223 -9.60 -7.77 1.12
CA ILE A 223 -9.89 -6.44 1.70
C ILE A 223 -11.31 -5.93 1.37
N PRO A 224 -11.83 -6.07 0.13
CA PRO A 224 -13.18 -5.61 -0.18
C PRO A 224 -14.29 -6.25 0.67
N ASN A 225 -14.04 -7.43 1.25
CA ASN A 225 -15.01 -8.15 2.08
C ASN A 225 -15.09 -7.60 3.51
N TRP A 226 -14.19 -6.69 3.91
CA TRP A 226 -14.20 -6.12 5.27
C TRP A 226 -15.37 -5.17 5.52
N ILE A 227 -15.97 -4.65 4.43
CA ILE A 227 -17.07 -3.70 4.48
C ILE A 227 -18.39 -4.47 4.39
N PRO A 228 -19.31 -4.34 5.36
CA PRO A 228 -20.64 -4.92 5.28
C PRO A 228 -21.41 -4.44 4.05
N GLU A 229 -22.22 -5.32 3.44
CA GLU A 229 -22.98 -5.00 2.21
C GLU A 229 -23.92 -3.79 2.35
N ASN A 230 -24.33 -3.45 3.59
CA ASN A 230 -25.22 -2.33 3.88
C ASN A 230 -24.48 -1.00 4.13
N VAL A 231 -23.17 -0.94 3.91
CA VAL A 231 -22.34 0.25 4.08
C VAL A 231 -21.69 0.62 2.75
N ASP A 232 -21.85 1.86 2.30
CA ASP A 232 -21.19 2.32 1.07
C ASP A 232 -19.70 2.59 1.35
N PRO A 233 -18.76 1.96 0.62
CA PRO A 233 -17.32 2.21 0.79
C PRO A 233 -16.90 3.67 0.62
N SER A 234 -17.68 4.49 -0.07
CA SER A 234 -17.40 5.92 -0.24
C SER A 234 -17.62 6.74 1.03
N GLU A 235 -18.50 6.28 1.93
CA GLU A 235 -18.77 6.93 3.23
C GLU A 235 -17.66 6.70 4.26
N LEU A 236 -16.80 5.70 4.03
CA LEU A 236 -15.76 5.31 4.97
C LEU A 236 -14.46 6.07 4.73
N GLY A 237 -13.92 6.71 5.75
CA GLY A 237 -12.59 7.32 5.78
C GLY A 237 -11.50 6.39 6.32
N MET A 238 -11.88 5.47 7.21
CA MET A 238 -10.95 4.57 7.89
C MET A 238 -11.64 3.27 8.34
N ILE A 239 -10.90 2.15 8.36
CA ILE A 239 -11.34 0.87 8.93
C ILE A 239 -10.29 0.41 9.93
N ILE A 240 -10.73 0.10 11.14
CA ILE A 240 -9.90 -0.34 12.28
C ILE A 240 -10.54 -1.53 12.98
N GLY A 241 -9.74 -2.34 13.67
CA GLY A 241 -10.22 -3.44 14.51
C GLY A 241 -10.02 -3.16 16.00
N ILE A 242 -10.81 -3.81 16.84
CA ILE A 242 -10.50 -3.91 18.27
C ILE A 242 -9.39 -4.95 18.43
N GLU A 243 -8.33 -4.60 19.15
CA GLU A 243 -7.25 -5.52 19.53
C GLU A 243 -7.61 -6.25 20.83
N SER A 244 -8.00 -5.49 21.85
CA SER A 244 -8.24 -6.04 23.18
C SER A 244 -9.45 -5.39 23.84
N ASP A 245 -10.28 -6.25 24.45
CA ASP A 245 -11.42 -5.87 25.28
C ASP A 245 -11.38 -6.68 26.60
N PRO A 246 -10.36 -6.46 27.46
CA PRO A 246 -10.15 -7.26 28.65
C PRO A 246 -11.31 -7.15 29.64
N ILE A 247 -11.87 -8.27 30.08
CA ILE A 247 -13.01 -8.30 31.01
C ILE A 247 -12.53 -8.25 32.47
N ASP A 248 -11.32 -8.75 32.76
CA ASP A 248 -10.70 -8.72 34.09
C ASP A 248 -10.59 -7.30 34.66
N LYS A 249 -10.62 -7.19 35.99
CA LYS A 249 -10.31 -5.98 36.77
C LYS A 249 -8.82 -5.62 36.75
N ASP A 250 -7.94 -6.61 36.56
CA ASP A 250 -6.49 -6.45 36.60
C ASP A 250 -5.85 -6.07 35.24
N TRP A 251 -6.67 -5.75 34.24
CA TRP A 251 -6.24 -5.40 32.87
C TRP A 251 -5.10 -4.37 32.79
N ARG A 252 -5.02 -3.44 33.76
CA ARG A 252 -3.99 -2.38 33.83
C ARG A 252 -2.55 -2.90 33.94
N LYS A 253 -2.37 -4.17 34.29
CA LYS A 253 -1.04 -4.81 34.32
C LYS A 253 -0.49 -5.07 32.93
N TYR A 254 -1.36 -5.37 31.97
CA TYR A 254 -0.98 -5.86 30.64
C TYR A 254 -1.37 -4.90 29.52
N TYR A 255 -2.36 -4.04 29.77
CA TYR A 255 -2.96 -3.17 28.76
C TYR A 255 -2.93 -1.72 29.21
N THR A 256 -2.72 -0.82 28.24
CA THR A 256 -2.66 0.61 28.52
C THR A 256 -4.05 1.22 28.65
N ARG A 257 -5.08 0.63 28.04
CA ARG A 257 -6.48 1.10 28.09
C ARG A 257 -7.44 -0.07 28.32
N ARG A 258 -8.65 0.24 28.80
CA ARG A 258 -9.71 -0.77 29.03
C ARG A 258 -10.19 -1.42 27.72
N LEU A 259 -10.06 -0.74 26.61
CA LEU A 259 -10.29 -1.26 25.26
C LEU A 259 -9.25 -0.60 24.36
N GLN A 260 -8.62 -1.38 23.48
CA GLN A 260 -7.61 -0.88 22.55
C GLN A 260 -7.96 -1.25 21.12
N PHE A 261 -7.70 -0.33 20.20
CA PHE A 261 -7.81 -0.59 18.76
C PHE A 261 -6.47 -1.09 18.22
N ALA A 262 -6.53 -2.12 17.38
CA ALA A 262 -5.39 -2.68 16.70
C ALA A 262 -4.77 -1.67 15.73
N ASN A 263 -3.45 -1.50 15.83
CA ASN A 263 -2.70 -0.64 14.91
C ASN A 263 -1.83 -1.43 13.91
N TRP A 264 -1.83 -2.77 13.96
CA TRP A 264 -1.10 -3.64 13.02
C TRP A 264 -1.80 -3.82 11.68
N VAL A 265 -3.13 -3.68 11.62
CA VAL A 265 -3.90 -3.66 10.37
C VAL A 265 -4.85 -2.46 10.39
N VAL A 266 -4.65 -1.54 9.44
CA VAL A 266 -5.45 -0.32 9.33
C VAL A 266 -5.65 0.00 7.85
N GLN A 267 -6.90 0.29 7.47
CA GLN A 267 -7.21 0.87 6.16
C GLN A 267 -7.60 2.34 6.32
N ALA A 268 -7.05 3.23 5.50
CA ALA A 268 -7.35 4.65 5.58
C ALA A 268 -7.33 5.34 4.21
N LYS A 269 -8.12 6.41 4.07
CA LYS A 269 -7.96 7.39 3.01
C LYS A 269 -6.75 8.29 3.30
N PRO A 270 -6.05 8.78 2.26
CA PRO A 270 -4.97 9.74 2.45
C PRO A 270 -5.51 11.02 3.11
N GLY A 271 -4.71 11.63 3.97
CA GLY A 271 -5.07 12.88 4.67
C GLY A 271 -6.01 12.72 5.87
N HIS A 272 -6.42 11.50 6.25
CA HIS A 272 -7.43 11.29 7.30
C HIS A 272 -7.10 12.04 8.63
N PRO A 273 -8.06 12.77 9.25
CA PRO A 273 -7.78 13.60 10.43
C PRO A 273 -7.23 12.84 11.64
N ILE A 274 -7.67 11.58 11.86
CA ILE A 274 -7.12 10.72 12.92
C ILE A 274 -5.61 10.53 12.74
N LEU A 275 -5.16 10.18 11.53
CA LEU A 275 -3.74 9.99 11.24
C LEU A 275 -2.95 11.29 11.38
N ARG A 276 -3.52 12.42 10.96
CA ARG A 276 -2.93 13.75 11.17
C ARG A 276 -2.65 14.00 12.66
N GLU A 277 -3.62 13.74 13.53
CA GLU A 277 -3.47 13.98 14.96
C GLU A 277 -2.52 12.97 15.63
N ILE A 278 -2.48 11.71 15.18
CA ILE A 278 -1.49 10.72 15.64
C ILE A 278 -0.07 11.20 15.29
N ILE A 279 0.16 11.57 14.03
CA ILE A 279 1.47 12.04 13.57
C ILE A 279 1.90 13.29 14.34
N ALA A 280 0.98 14.24 14.54
CA ALA A 280 1.25 15.44 15.30
C ALA A 280 1.59 15.11 16.77
N ALA A 281 0.82 14.24 17.42
CA ALA A 281 1.06 13.83 18.80
C ALA A 281 2.43 13.12 18.97
N ILE A 282 2.76 12.16 18.12
CA ILE A 282 4.08 11.48 18.15
C ILE A 282 5.20 12.50 17.96
N THR A 283 5.03 13.43 17.02
CA THR A 283 6.02 14.46 16.73
C THR A 283 6.21 15.39 17.93
N ASP A 284 5.12 15.90 18.51
CA ASP A 284 5.14 16.78 19.67
C ASP A 284 5.80 16.09 20.88
N ILE A 285 5.36 14.87 21.24
CA ILE A 285 5.93 14.06 22.34
C ILE A 285 7.43 13.82 22.13
N THR A 286 7.83 13.46 20.92
CA THR A 286 9.23 13.15 20.64
C THR A 286 10.09 14.41 20.69
N LEU A 287 9.62 15.53 20.14
CA LEU A 287 10.34 16.80 20.23
C LEU A 287 10.51 17.29 21.67
N ASP A 288 9.49 17.09 22.51
CA ASP A 288 9.58 17.38 23.94
C ASP A 288 10.64 16.49 24.61
N LYS A 289 10.61 15.17 24.38
CA LYS A 289 11.64 14.24 24.88
C LYS A 289 13.04 14.58 24.38
N MET A 290 13.18 15.03 23.13
CA MET A 290 14.46 15.49 22.57
C MET A 290 14.98 16.74 23.30
N ARG A 291 14.10 17.69 23.61
CA ARG A 291 14.47 18.92 24.33
C ARG A 291 14.89 18.61 25.76
N ASP A 292 14.19 17.67 26.40
CA ASP A 292 14.40 17.34 27.81
C ASP A 292 15.54 16.32 28.02
N GLY A 293 16.12 15.79 26.92
CA GLY A 293 17.21 14.82 26.96
C GLY A 293 16.76 13.39 27.33
N ASP A 294 15.46 13.09 27.24
CA ASP A 294 14.81 11.84 27.64
C ASP A 294 14.42 10.99 26.42
N LEU A 295 15.30 10.92 25.42
CA LEU A 295 15.15 10.09 24.21
C LEU A 295 15.48 8.60 24.48
N HIS A 296 15.18 8.13 25.68
CA HIS A 296 15.45 6.76 26.08
C HIS A 296 14.13 6.11 26.49
N ILE A 297 13.94 4.86 26.08
CA ILE A 297 12.93 4.01 26.69
C ILE A 297 13.58 3.49 27.98
N ARG A 298 12.93 3.72 29.14
CA ARG A 298 13.49 3.32 30.43
C ARG A 298 13.58 1.79 30.46
N ASN A 299 14.76 1.25 30.73
CA ASN A 299 14.97 -0.20 30.74
C ASN A 299 15.55 -0.65 32.08
N GLU A 300 14.69 -1.28 32.90
CA GLU A 300 15.10 -2.34 33.84
C GLU A 300 14.14 -3.55 33.78
N ASN A 301 12.90 -3.43 33.24
CA ASN A 301 11.91 -4.52 33.09
C ASN A 301 11.24 -4.54 31.69
N GLU A 302 10.99 -5.73 31.12
CA GLU A 302 10.40 -5.90 29.77
C GLU A 302 8.96 -5.37 29.63
N ASP A 303 8.14 -5.45 30.69
CA ASP A 303 6.74 -4.99 30.62
C ASP A 303 6.63 -3.46 30.60
N GLU A 304 7.46 -2.75 31.37
CA GLU A 304 7.51 -1.29 31.37
C GLU A 304 7.93 -0.75 30.00
N PHE A 305 8.91 -1.42 29.37
CA PHE A 305 9.34 -1.12 28.01
C PHE A 305 8.18 -1.20 27.01
N LEU A 306 7.35 -2.24 27.10
CA LEU A 306 6.21 -2.41 26.18
C LEU A 306 5.14 -1.36 26.41
N LEU A 307 4.81 -1.08 27.67
CA LEU A 307 3.85 -0.03 28.01
C LEU A 307 4.33 1.35 27.53
N ASP A 308 5.63 1.64 27.60
CA ASP A 308 6.20 2.88 27.06
C ASP A 308 6.06 2.96 25.54
N VAL A 309 6.33 1.87 24.80
CA VAL A 309 6.13 1.81 23.35
C VAL A 309 4.67 2.03 22.98
N MET A 310 3.75 1.31 23.64
CA MET A 310 2.30 1.39 23.44
C MET A 310 1.76 2.82 23.65
N ASN A 311 2.25 3.52 24.69
CA ASN A 311 1.81 4.88 24.99
C ASN A 311 2.48 5.96 24.10
N TRP A 312 3.65 5.69 23.53
CA TRP A 312 4.37 6.68 22.71
C TRP A 312 3.93 6.63 21.25
N THR A 313 3.95 5.47 20.60
CA THR A 313 3.61 5.33 19.17
C THR A 313 2.61 4.21 18.90
N GLY A 314 2.40 3.31 19.86
CA GLY A 314 1.59 2.14 19.66
C GLY A 314 0.08 2.36 19.73
N ASP A 315 -0.60 1.25 20.00
CA ASP A 315 -2.04 1.08 20.16
C ASP A 315 -2.67 1.97 21.25
N GLY A 316 -1.94 2.28 22.32
CA GLY A 316 -2.38 3.18 23.39
C GLY A 316 -2.63 4.60 22.91
N LEU A 317 -1.62 5.23 22.26
CA LEU A 317 -1.78 6.55 21.66
C LEU A 317 -2.81 6.53 20.52
N PHE A 318 -2.75 5.50 19.68
CA PHE A 318 -3.70 5.31 18.58
C PHE A 318 -5.15 5.35 19.07
N THR A 319 -5.43 4.59 20.12
CA THR A 319 -6.74 4.50 20.76
C THR A 319 -7.19 5.85 21.33
N ASP A 320 -6.30 6.56 22.03
CA ASP A 320 -6.62 7.87 22.61
C ASP A 320 -7.01 8.90 21.55
N VAL A 321 -6.29 8.92 20.41
CA VAL A 321 -6.58 9.85 19.33
C VAL A 321 -7.92 9.50 18.64
N ILE A 322 -8.23 8.22 18.45
CA ILE A 322 -9.52 7.78 17.89
C ILE A 322 -10.68 8.21 18.78
N PHE A 323 -10.60 7.96 20.09
CA PHE A 323 -11.65 8.42 21.01
C PHE A 323 -11.75 9.94 21.06
N ARG A 324 -10.62 10.66 20.98
CA ARG A 324 -10.65 12.12 20.89
C ARG A 324 -11.35 12.60 19.63
N TYR A 325 -11.08 11.96 18.48
CA TYR A 325 -11.76 12.25 17.22
C TYR A 325 -13.28 12.01 17.32
N PHE A 326 -13.71 10.86 17.85
CA PHE A 326 -15.14 10.57 18.04
C PHE A 326 -15.86 11.54 18.98
N ASN A 327 -15.13 12.18 19.89
CA ASN A 327 -15.67 13.17 20.81
C ASN A 327 -15.39 14.62 20.39
N ASP A 328 -14.81 14.84 19.20
CA ASP A 328 -14.70 16.15 18.58
C ASP A 328 -15.86 16.33 17.61
N TYR A 329 -16.87 17.09 18.01
CA TYR A 329 -18.08 17.30 17.22
C TYR A 329 -17.80 18.02 15.89
N VAL A 330 -16.72 18.81 15.79
CA VAL A 330 -16.37 19.55 14.57
C VAL A 330 -15.84 18.59 13.52
N LEU A 331 -15.05 17.60 13.94
CA LEU A 331 -14.44 16.62 13.05
C LEU A 331 -15.37 15.44 12.75
N SER A 332 -16.01 14.88 13.78
CA SER A 332 -16.80 13.64 13.65
C SER A 332 -18.29 13.86 13.40
N GLY A 333 -18.82 15.08 13.66
CA GLY A 333 -20.26 15.34 13.61
C GLY A 333 -21.09 14.64 14.70
N ILE A 334 -20.44 14.02 15.70
CA ILE A 334 -21.10 13.29 16.77
C ILE A 334 -21.38 14.24 17.96
N PHE A 335 -22.64 14.26 18.42
CA PHE A 335 -23.08 15.11 19.53
C PHE A 335 -23.15 14.38 20.89
N SER A 336 -23.08 13.05 20.87
CA SER A 336 -23.08 12.21 22.07
C SER A 336 -21.67 11.79 22.46
N GLN A 337 -21.43 11.61 23.76
CA GLN A 337 -20.16 11.09 24.23
C GLN A 337 -19.97 9.64 23.77
N VAL A 338 -18.84 9.36 23.10
CA VAL A 338 -18.43 8.01 22.68
C VAL A 338 -17.34 7.51 23.63
N THR A 339 -17.52 6.31 24.19
CA THR A 339 -16.61 5.71 25.17
C THR A 339 -16.31 4.26 24.83
N TRP A 340 -15.37 3.63 25.54
CA TRP A 340 -15.10 2.19 25.37
C TRP A 340 -16.35 1.30 25.57
N LYS A 341 -17.35 1.77 26.33
CA LYS A 341 -18.60 1.04 26.57
C LYS A 341 -19.43 0.86 25.28
N ASP A 342 -19.18 1.71 24.28
CA ASP A 342 -19.84 1.64 22.99
C ASP A 342 -19.29 0.52 22.09
N PHE A 343 -18.15 -0.07 22.47
CA PHE A 343 -17.38 -1.05 21.70
C PHE A 343 -17.07 -2.33 22.46
N THR A 344 -17.25 -2.37 23.79
CA THR A 344 -17.06 -3.59 24.57
C THR A 344 -18.08 -4.66 24.16
N LYS A 345 -17.63 -5.92 24.05
CA LYS A 345 -18.43 -7.09 23.62
C LYS A 345 -19.13 -6.86 22.28
N MET A 346 -18.45 -6.17 21.37
CA MET A 346 -18.95 -5.92 20.04
C MET A 346 -18.77 -7.19 19.18
N ASP A 347 -19.89 -7.71 18.66
CA ASP A 347 -19.92 -8.90 17.80
C ASP A 347 -20.18 -8.56 16.32
N VAL A 348 -20.56 -7.31 16.02
CA VAL A 348 -20.86 -6.81 14.67
C VAL A 348 -20.12 -5.51 14.38
N PRO A 349 -19.73 -5.25 13.12
CA PRO A 349 -19.09 -3.98 12.76
C PRO A 349 -19.97 -2.77 13.10
N LYS A 350 -19.32 -1.70 13.55
CA LYS A 350 -20.00 -0.45 13.93
C LYS A 350 -19.38 0.73 13.19
N LEU A 351 -20.21 1.41 12.39
CA LEU A 351 -19.82 2.67 11.77
C LEU A 351 -20.02 3.83 12.74
N VAL A 352 -18.97 4.60 12.98
CA VAL A 352 -18.94 5.77 13.86
C VAL A 352 -18.29 6.92 13.10
N SER A 353 -19.04 7.99 12.80
CA SER A 353 -18.64 8.99 11.79
C SER A 353 -18.35 8.29 10.45
N ASP A 354 -17.14 8.43 9.94
CA ASP A 354 -16.58 7.82 8.74
C ASP A 354 -15.63 6.66 9.08
N VAL A 355 -15.64 6.17 10.32
CA VAL A 355 -14.75 5.09 10.77
C VAL A 355 -15.56 3.81 10.99
N LEU A 356 -15.23 2.76 10.23
CA LEU A 356 -15.77 1.43 10.46
C LEU A 356 -14.92 0.70 11.50
N VAL A 357 -15.51 0.45 12.68
CA VAL A 357 -14.87 -0.30 13.76
C VAL A 357 -15.29 -1.75 13.67
N LEU A 358 -14.31 -2.64 13.56
CA LEU A 358 -14.51 -4.09 13.46
C LEU A 358 -14.32 -4.78 14.82
N PRO A 359 -15.07 -5.87 15.08
CA PRO A 359 -14.97 -6.62 16.33
C PRO A 359 -13.60 -7.30 16.48
N VAL A 360 -13.28 -7.76 17.70
CA VAL A 360 -11.99 -8.40 18.02
C VAL A 360 -11.62 -9.52 17.05
N ASN A 361 -12.63 -10.32 16.68
CA ASN A 361 -12.44 -11.45 15.76
C ASN A 361 -12.00 -11.04 14.35
N SER A 362 -12.14 -9.77 13.95
CA SER A 362 -11.89 -9.38 12.56
C SER A 362 -10.43 -9.27 12.19
N PHE A 363 -9.63 -8.56 12.98
CA PHE A 363 -8.19 -8.39 12.74
C PHE A 363 -7.29 -9.12 13.75
N GLY A 364 -7.89 -9.96 14.60
CA GLY A 364 -7.20 -10.82 15.57
C GLY A 364 -7.68 -12.27 15.54
N ALA A 365 -8.19 -12.76 14.41
CA ALA A 365 -8.74 -14.12 14.31
C ALA A 365 -7.66 -15.17 14.61
N GLY A 366 -7.93 -16.10 15.53
CA GLY A 366 -7.00 -17.18 15.87
C GLY A 366 -5.65 -16.71 16.37
N ALA A 367 -5.59 -15.56 17.02
CA ALA A 367 -4.42 -15.17 17.79
C ALA A 367 -4.32 -16.11 19.00
N ASP A 368 -3.42 -17.09 18.93
CA ASP A 368 -2.96 -17.81 20.11
C ASP A 368 -2.19 -16.78 20.95
N HIS A 369 -2.88 -16.16 21.91
CA HIS A 369 -2.19 -15.46 22.97
C HIS A 369 -1.47 -16.55 23.78
N ASP A 370 -0.13 -16.54 23.75
CA ASP A 370 0.70 -17.38 24.62
C ASP A 370 0.12 -17.41 26.05
N ASP A 371 0.21 -18.56 26.74
CA ASP A 371 -0.31 -18.94 28.06
C ASP A 371 -0.07 -17.94 29.24
N GLU A 372 0.41 -16.72 28.99
CA GLU A 372 0.71 -15.65 29.94
C GLU A 372 -0.31 -14.50 29.98
N LEU A 373 -1.17 -14.36 28.95
CA LEU A 373 -2.32 -13.44 29.04
C LEU A 373 -3.49 -14.19 29.69
N PRO A 374 -4.26 -13.54 30.59
CA PRO A 374 -5.36 -14.23 31.27
C PRO A 374 -6.37 -14.76 30.24
N ASP A 375 -6.85 -16.00 30.47
CA ASP A 375 -7.79 -16.77 29.63
C ASP A 375 -9.10 -16.02 29.26
N ASP A 376 -9.35 -14.84 29.81
CA ASP A 376 -10.62 -14.12 29.78
C ASP A 376 -10.68 -12.92 28.81
N ALA A 377 -9.67 -12.75 27.94
CA ALA A 377 -9.80 -11.89 26.76
C ALA A 377 -10.82 -12.48 25.77
N ILE A 378 -11.57 -11.62 25.05
CA ILE A 378 -12.44 -12.11 23.97
C ILE A 378 -11.53 -12.61 22.83
N HIS A 379 -11.48 -13.93 22.64
CA HIS A 379 -10.58 -14.54 21.66
C HIS A 379 -11.18 -14.58 20.26
N GLY A 380 -10.32 -14.34 19.26
CA GLY A 380 -10.67 -14.47 17.85
C GLY A 380 -10.85 -15.92 17.42
N ASP A 381 -12.04 -16.31 16.94
CA ASP A 381 -12.26 -17.62 16.32
C ASP A 381 -11.99 -17.58 14.81
N LEU A 382 -11.13 -18.47 14.31
CA LEU A 382 -10.84 -18.63 12.87
C LEU A 382 -12.05 -19.05 12.05
N SER A 383 -13.03 -19.71 12.67
CA SER A 383 -14.27 -20.12 12.01
C SER A 383 -15.32 -19.01 11.94
N HIS A 384 -15.07 -17.87 12.60
CA HIS A 384 -16.01 -16.77 12.68
C HIS A 384 -16.23 -16.12 11.30
N PRO A 385 -17.48 -15.79 10.90
CA PRO A 385 -17.75 -15.18 9.58
C PRO A 385 -17.02 -13.85 9.35
N LEU A 386 -16.77 -13.11 10.43
CA LEU A 386 -16.04 -11.85 10.41
C LEU A 386 -14.52 -12.02 10.58
N ALA A 387 -13.99 -13.24 10.59
CA ALA A 387 -12.55 -13.49 10.64
C ALA A 387 -11.91 -13.06 9.31
N PHE A 388 -11.27 -11.87 9.30
CA PHE A 388 -10.72 -11.26 8.09
C PHE A 388 -9.21 -11.37 8.01
N VAL A 389 -8.52 -11.21 9.15
CA VAL A 389 -7.07 -11.31 9.26
C VAL A 389 -6.71 -12.06 10.53
N GLN A 390 -5.77 -12.98 10.41
CA GLN A 390 -5.15 -13.69 11.52
C GLN A 390 -3.81 -13.03 11.87
N HIS A 391 -3.56 -12.85 13.16
CA HIS A 391 -2.27 -12.38 13.69
C HIS A 391 -1.55 -13.56 14.36
N PHE A 392 -0.54 -14.13 13.71
CA PHE A 392 -0.01 -15.45 14.09
C PHE A 392 1.21 -15.41 15.03
N LYS A 393 1.75 -14.23 15.40
CA LYS A 393 2.80 -14.11 16.43
C LYS A 393 2.72 -12.77 17.20
N HIS A 394 2.09 -12.74 18.37
CA HIS A 394 1.84 -11.50 19.14
C HIS A 394 3.11 -10.81 19.72
N ARG A 395 4.32 -11.40 19.58
CA ARG A 395 5.55 -10.95 20.27
C ARG A 395 6.85 -11.16 19.46
N VAL A 396 6.81 -11.13 18.12
CA VAL A 396 8.01 -11.36 17.28
C VAL A 396 9.17 -10.43 17.61
N PHE A 397 8.87 -9.20 18.03
CA PHE A 397 9.86 -8.23 18.46
C PHE A 397 10.74 -8.68 19.64
N ARG A 398 10.29 -9.64 20.46
CA ARG A 398 11.07 -10.19 21.59
C ARG A 398 12.22 -11.09 21.12
N GLN A 399 12.08 -11.78 19.98
CA GLN A 399 13.10 -12.72 19.51
C GLN A 399 14.26 -12.05 18.75
N ASN A 400 14.05 -10.83 18.25
CA ASN A 400 14.98 -10.17 17.32
C ASN A 400 15.78 -9.01 17.92
N ASN A 401 15.70 -8.81 19.24
CA ASN A 401 16.47 -7.82 20.00
C ASN A 401 17.78 -8.38 20.59
N GLN A 402 18.20 -9.59 20.19
CA GLN A 402 19.55 -10.12 20.42
C GLN A 402 20.48 -9.88 19.23
#